data_AF-A0A920U605-F1
#
_entry.id   AF-A0A920U605-F1
#
_cell.length_a   1.000
_cell.length_b   1.000
_cell.length_c   1.000
_cell.angle_alpha   90.00
_cell.angle_beta   90.00
_cell.angle_gamma   90.00
#
_symmetry.space_group_name_H-M   'P 1'
#
loop_
_entity.id
_entity.type
_entity.pdbx_description
1 polymer ?
#
loop_
_entity_poly.entity_id
_entity_poly.type
_entity_poly.pdbx_seq_one_letter_code
_entity_poly.pdbx_strand_id
1 'polypeptide(L)'
;MVNNLAIDPPFGRLFRIDPRSALIVQFFHGEEQTRYVIEDGTGRWFLDGETPQLLDASAWAESLMMISSPRLDQILAHNIDDPTKYGLTEPDVTVVVIVRRDGEHAIEFHIGDQTPDGKSRYVSVAQGSLLSEDPNLYAVLNSRIDPILALATDPVLAE
;
A
#
# COMPACT_ATOMS: atom_id res chain seq x y z
N MET A 1 -19.82 -14.87 29.58
CA MET A 1 -18.40 -14.48 29.68
C MET A 1 -17.99 -14.00 28.31
N VAL A 2 -17.94 -12.68 28.10
CA VAL A 2 -17.43 -12.11 26.85
C VAL A 2 -15.92 -12.20 26.88
N ASN A 3 -15.38 -12.97 25.94
CA ASN A 3 -13.96 -13.21 25.76
C ASN A 3 -13.34 -11.97 25.10
N ASN A 4 -12.94 -10.99 25.92
CA ASN A 4 -12.27 -9.77 25.46
C ASN A 4 -10.76 -10.04 25.20
N LEU A 5 -10.47 -11.01 24.34
CA LEU A 5 -9.13 -11.25 23.81
C LEU A 5 -8.97 -10.52 22.49
N ALA A 6 -8.60 -9.24 22.57
CA ALA A 6 -7.73 -8.53 21.62
C ALA A 6 -7.57 -7.08 22.09
N ILE A 7 -6.91 -6.86 23.23
CA ILE A 7 -6.17 -5.61 23.39
C ILE A 7 -4.79 -5.90 22.80
N ASP A 8 -4.58 -5.54 21.55
CA ASP A 8 -3.22 -5.40 21.04
C ASP A 8 -3.07 -3.95 20.57
N PRO A 9 -2.25 -3.15 21.26
CA PRO A 9 -1.30 -2.38 20.49
C PRO A 9 0.10 -2.34 21.13
N PRO A 10 1.15 -2.30 20.31
CA PRO A 10 1.69 -0.97 20.02
C PRO A 10 1.92 -0.63 18.54
N PHE A 11 1.93 -1.58 17.58
CA PHE A 11 1.99 -1.27 16.14
C PHE A 11 1.30 -2.38 15.33
N GLY A 12 0.03 -2.18 14.97
CA GLY A 12 -0.65 -3.07 14.03
C GLY A 12 -0.03 -2.99 12.63
N ARG A 13 -0.59 -3.76 11.69
CA ARG A 13 -0.31 -3.57 10.26
C ARG A 13 -1.63 -3.31 9.56
N LEU A 14 -1.61 -2.50 8.50
CA LEU A 14 -2.81 -2.28 7.69
C LEU A 14 -3.29 -3.61 7.08
N PHE A 15 -2.34 -4.42 6.63
CA PHE A 15 -2.55 -5.79 6.16
C PHE A 15 -1.23 -6.56 6.21
N ARG A 16 -1.29 -7.86 5.92
CA ARG A 16 -0.09 -8.68 5.73
C ARG A 16 -0.33 -9.72 4.65
N ILE A 17 0.50 -9.69 3.62
CA ILE A 17 0.55 -10.70 2.56
C ILE A 17 1.96 -11.33 2.48
N ASP A 18 2.08 -12.49 1.84
CA ASP A 18 3.39 -13.01 1.43
C ASP A 18 3.88 -12.19 0.22
N PRO A 19 5.03 -11.48 0.30
CA PRO A 19 5.58 -10.72 -0.83
C PRO A 19 5.74 -11.58 -2.09
N ARG A 20 6.02 -12.88 -1.94
CA ARG A 20 6.18 -13.81 -3.08
C ARG A 20 4.89 -14.08 -3.84
N SER A 21 3.76 -13.67 -3.28
CA SER A 21 2.47 -13.78 -3.97
C SER A 21 2.18 -12.62 -4.90
N ALA A 22 2.85 -11.47 -4.74
CA ALA A 22 2.65 -10.32 -5.58
C ALA A 22 3.11 -10.62 -7.01
N LEU A 23 2.25 -10.28 -7.97
CA LEU A 23 2.53 -10.38 -9.41
C LEU A 23 2.62 -9.00 -10.05
N ILE A 24 1.83 -8.05 -9.54
CA ILE A 24 1.76 -6.67 -10.02
C ILE A 24 1.65 -5.76 -8.81
N VAL A 25 2.38 -4.64 -8.83
CA VAL A 25 2.17 -3.50 -7.92
C VAL A 25 1.86 -2.28 -8.77
N GLN A 26 0.75 -1.60 -8.49
CA GLN A 26 0.32 -0.42 -9.23
C GLN A 26 0.08 0.75 -8.29
N PHE A 27 0.46 1.92 -8.75
CA PHE A 27 0.20 3.20 -8.13
C PHE A 27 -0.64 4.03 -9.10
N PHE A 28 -1.67 4.68 -8.59
CA PHE A 28 -2.49 5.64 -9.32
C PHE A 28 -2.55 6.94 -8.54
N HIS A 29 -2.35 8.07 -9.21
CA HIS A 29 -2.53 9.40 -8.63
C HIS A 29 -2.99 10.37 -9.72
N GLY A 30 -4.23 10.85 -9.62
CA GLY A 30 -4.88 11.58 -10.71
C GLY A 30 -4.85 10.75 -12.01
N GLU A 31 -4.28 11.31 -13.08
CA GLU A 31 -4.12 10.63 -14.37
C GLU A 31 -2.80 9.81 -14.46
N GLU A 32 -1.91 9.95 -13.47
CA GLU A 32 -0.63 9.26 -13.46
C GLU A 32 -0.77 7.81 -12.97
N GLN A 33 -0.08 6.89 -13.64
CA GLN A 33 -0.02 5.49 -13.28
C GLN A 33 1.41 4.96 -13.38
N THR A 34 1.84 4.28 -12.31
CA THR A 34 3.11 3.54 -12.29
C THR A 34 2.82 2.06 -12.02
N ARG A 35 3.31 1.18 -12.87
CA ARG A 35 3.02 -0.26 -12.81
C ARG A 35 4.30 -1.08 -12.80
N TYR A 36 4.40 -1.98 -11.85
CA TYR A 36 5.50 -2.94 -11.72
C TYR A 36 4.98 -4.35 -11.95
N VAL A 37 5.71 -5.15 -12.72
CA VAL A 37 5.32 -6.52 -13.07
C VAL A 37 6.48 -7.49 -12.87
N ILE A 38 6.17 -8.69 -12.39
CA ILE A 38 7.12 -9.80 -12.38
C ILE A 38 7.09 -10.54 -13.72
N GLU A 39 8.26 -10.80 -14.30
CA GLU A 39 8.40 -11.66 -15.48
C GLU A 39 8.30 -13.13 -15.06
N ASP A 40 7.39 -13.86 -15.70
CA ASP A 40 7.26 -15.30 -15.50
C ASP A 40 8.52 -16.04 -15.97
N GLY A 41 8.90 -17.09 -15.24
CA GLY A 41 10.09 -17.90 -15.52
C GLY A 41 11.42 -17.34 -15.01
N THR A 42 11.63 -16.02 -14.94
CA THR A 42 12.85 -15.44 -14.35
C THR A 42 12.67 -14.90 -12.94
N GLY A 43 11.45 -14.50 -12.58
CA GLY A 43 11.15 -13.87 -11.29
C GLY A 43 11.72 -12.46 -11.15
N ARG A 44 12.21 -11.86 -12.25
CA ARG A 44 12.71 -10.48 -12.27
C ARG A 44 11.55 -9.51 -12.37
N TRP A 45 11.68 -8.37 -11.71
CA TRP A 45 10.69 -7.32 -11.74
C TRP A 45 11.08 -6.22 -12.71
N PHE A 46 10.08 -5.67 -13.36
CA PHE A 46 10.23 -4.59 -14.32
C PHE A 46 9.26 -3.46 -13.97
N LEU A 47 9.72 -2.23 -14.18
CA LEU A 47 8.83 -1.11 -14.41
C LEU A 47 8.19 -1.30 -15.79
N ASP A 48 6.87 -1.40 -15.82
CA ASP A 48 6.09 -1.57 -17.03
C ASP A 48 5.98 -0.24 -17.81
N GLY A 49 5.85 -0.35 -19.13
CA GLY A 49 5.83 0.79 -20.05
C GLY A 49 6.09 0.35 -21.48
N GLU A 50 6.19 1.30 -22.41
CA GLU A 50 6.47 0.98 -23.83
C GLU A 50 7.79 0.20 -23.98
N THR A 51 8.80 0.55 -23.20
CA THR A 51 10.04 -0.21 -23.05
C THR A 51 10.20 -0.59 -21.59
N PRO A 52 9.90 -1.84 -21.21
CA PRO A 52 10.04 -2.29 -19.82
C PRO A 52 11.47 -2.13 -19.30
N GLN A 53 11.61 -1.60 -18.09
CA GLN A 53 12.91 -1.34 -17.47
C GLN A 53 13.14 -2.29 -16.29
N LEU A 54 14.30 -2.93 -16.24
CA LEU A 54 14.64 -3.87 -15.18
C LEU A 54 14.82 -3.12 -13.85
N LEU A 55 14.24 -3.64 -12.78
CA LEU A 55 14.45 -3.12 -11.42
C LEU A 55 15.71 -3.69 -10.79
N ASP A 56 16.33 -2.91 -9.90
CA ASP A 56 17.31 -3.43 -8.97
C ASP A 56 16.65 -4.46 -8.04
N ALA A 57 17.16 -5.69 -8.08
CA ALA A 57 16.52 -6.81 -7.40
C ALA A 57 16.56 -6.68 -5.87
N SER A 58 17.60 -6.07 -5.30
CA SER A 58 17.75 -5.93 -3.85
C SER A 58 16.84 -4.82 -3.32
N ALA A 59 16.92 -3.64 -3.92
CA ALA A 59 16.11 -2.48 -3.57
C ALA A 59 14.61 -2.76 -3.76
N TRP A 60 14.26 -3.47 -4.84
CA TRP A 60 12.87 -3.88 -5.06
C TRP A 60 12.40 -4.91 -4.02
N ALA A 61 13.23 -5.89 -3.65
CA ALA A 61 12.85 -6.85 -2.62
C ALA A 61 12.59 -6.19 -1.27
N GLU A 62 13.39 -5.20 -0.88
CA GLU A 62 13.18 -4.40 0.34
C GLU A 62 11.87 -3.59 0.27
N SER A 63 11.62 -2.96 -0.87
CA SER A 63 10.39 -2.20 -1.14
C SER A 63 9.15 -3.09 -1.06
N LEU A 64 9.21 -4.28 -1.66
CA LEU A 64 8.11 -5.25 -1.66
C LEU A 64 7.84 -5.79 -0.26
N MET A 65 8.87 -6.00 0.57
CA MET A 65 8.71 -6.36 1.97
C MET A 65 7.97 -5.28 2.77
N MET A 66 8.28 -4.01 2.50
CA MET A 66 7.63 -2.86 3.15
C MET A 66 6.15 -2.77 2.78
N ILE A 67 5.85 -2.80 1.48
CA ILE A 67 4.48 -2.61 0.96
C ILE A 67 3.57 -3.82 1.22
N SER A 68 4.13 -5.03 1.40
CA SER A 68 3.36 -6.24 1.71
C SER A 68 2.91 -6.32 3.18
N SER A 69 3.46 -5.46 4.03
CA SER A 69 3.21 -5.50 5.46
C SER A 69 3.31 -4.11 6.11
N PRO A 70 2.64 -3.07 5.57
CA PRO A 70 2.82 -1.70 6.02
C PRO A 70 2.34 -1.57 7.47
N ARG A 71 3.20 -0.96 8.29
CA ARG A 71 2.93 -0.79 9.72
C ARG A 71 1.95 0.35 9.93
N LEU A 72 0.95 0.10 10.75
CA LEU A 72 0.02 1.08 11.28
C LEU A 72 0.62 1.77 12.51
N ASP A 73 0.34 3.07 12.69
CA ASP A 73 0.65 3.81 13.91
C ASP A 73 -0.57 4.07 14.78
N GLN A 74 -1.68 4.54 14.20
CA GLN A 74 -2.86 4.89 14.97
C GLN A 74 -4.15 4.68 14.17
N ILE A 75 -5.19 4.12 14.80
CA ILE A 75 -6.55 4.15 14.27
C ILE A 75 -7.18 5.48 14.72
N LEU A 76 -7.62 6.29 13.76
CA LEU A 76 -8.21 7.60 14.02
C LEU A 76 -9.74 7.55 14.10
N ALA A 77 -10.35 6.71 13.27
CA ALA A 77 -11.79 6.52 13.25
C ALA A 77 -12.15 5.13 12.71
N HIS A 78 -13.35 4.68 13.06
CA HIS A 78 -14.00 3.52 12.46
C HIS A 78 -15.17 4.04 11.61
N ASN A 79 -15.37 3.49 10.42
CA ASN A 79 -16.46 3.86 9.49
C ASN A 79 -16.47 5.37 9.16
N ILE A 80 -15.54 5.81 8.32
CA ILE A 80 -15.53 7.21 7.88
C ILE A 80 -16.75 7.56 7.02
N ASP A 81 -17.40 8.68 7.34
CA ASP A 81 -18.58 9.15 6.62
C ASP A 81 -18.25 9.91 5.32
N ASP A 82 -17.12 10.64 5.29
CA ASP A 82 -16.71 11.49 4.17
C ASP A 82 -15.20 11.37 3.92
N PRO A 83 -14.77 10.46 3.01
CA PRO A 83 -13.36 10.26 2.67
C PRO A 83 -12.66 11.49 2.09
N THR A 84 -13.41 12.40 1.46
CA THR A 84 -12.89 13.64 0.84
C THR A 84 -12.15 14.51 1.86
N LYS A 85 -12.61 14.54 3.12
CA LYS A 85 -12.00 15.33 4.20
C LYS A 85 -10.56 14.92 4.55
N TYR A 86 -10.15 13.75 4.08
CA TYR A 86 -8.86 13.15 4.39
C TYR A 86 -7.99 13.00 3.13
N GLY A 87 -8.40 13.57 1.99
CA GLY A 87 -7.73 13.38 0.70
C GLY A 87 -7.83 11.95 0.18
N LEU A 88 -8.84 11.18 0.59
CA LEU A 88 -9.04 9.78 0.19
C LEU A 88 -9.97 9.64 -1.03
N THR A 89 -10.06 10.69 -1.84
CA THR A 89 -10.79 10.72 -3.12
C THR A 89 -9.94 11.41 -4.17
N GLU A 90 -10.20 11.12 -5.44
CA GLU A 90 -9.55 11.82 -6.55
C GLU A 90 -9.78 13.33 -6.51
N PRO A 91 -8.82 14.14 -7.02
CA PRO A 91 -7.54 13.73 -7.61
C PRO A 91 -6.41 13.53 -6.59
N ASP A 92 -6.63 13.88 -5.32
CA ASP A 92 -5.55 14.00 -4.32
C ASP A 92 -5.07 12.66 -3.78
N VAL A 93 -5.93 11.63 -3.84
CA VAL A 93 -5.61 10.28 -3.36
C VAL A 93 -4.50 9.62 -4.18
N THR A 94 -3.62 8.88 -3.50
CA THR A 94 -2.79 7.85 -4.15
C THR A 94 -3.40 6.48 -3.84
N VAL A 95 -3.77 5.74 -4.88
CA VAL A 95 -4.30 4.37 -4.77
C VAL A 95 -3.17 3.39 -5.07
N VAL A 96 -2.99 2.42 -4.17
CA VAL A 96 -2.01 1.34 -4.35
C VAL A 96 -2.74 0.01 -4.47
N VAL A 97 -2.50 -0.71 -5.57
CA VAL A 97 -3.07 -2.02 -5.85
C VAL A 97 -1.97 -3.07 -5.96
N ILE A 98 -2.11 -4.17 -5.23
CA ILE A 98 -1.22 -5.33 -5.32
C ILE A 98 -2.05 -6.52 -5.84
N VAL A 99 -1.81 -6.90 -7.10
CA VAL A 99 -2.39 -8.12 -7.67
C VAL A 99 -1.53 -9.30 -7.24
N ARG A 100 -2.21 -10.36 -6.80
CA ARG A 100 -1.58 -11.55 -6.25
C ARG A 100 -1.91 -12.77 -7.10
N ARG A 101 -1.18 -13.86 -6.87
CA ARG A 101 -1.41 -15.15 -7.54
C ARG A 101 -2.87 -15.61 -7.43
N ASP A 102 -3.27 -16.44 -8.39
CA ASP A 102 -4.65 -16.93 -8.50
C ASP A 102 -5.20 -17.49 -7.19
N GLY A 103 -6.44 -17.10 -6.88
CA GLY A 103 -7.15 -17.49 -5.66
C GLY A 103 -6.86 -16.61 -4.44
N GLU A 104 -5.89 -15.69 -4.52
CA GLU A 104 -5.66 -14.70 -3.47
C GLU A 104 -6.29 -13.35 -3.82
N HIS A 105 -6.93 -12.71 -2.84
CA HIS A 105 -7.50 -11.39 -3.01
C HIS A 105 -6.39 -10.35 -3.28
N ALA A 106 -6.64 -9.48 -4.26
CA ALA A 106 -5.86 -8.27 -4.43
C ALA A 106 -5.91 -7.42 -3.16
N ILE A 107 -4.87 -6.64 -2.94
CA ILE A 107 -4.85 -5.63 -1.88
C ILE A 107 -5.04 -4.26 -2.53
N GLU A 108 -5.91 -3.45 -1.96
CA GLU A 108 -6.09 -2.06 -2.34
C GLU A 108 -6.11 -1.19 -1.09
N PHE A 109 -5.24 -0.19 -1.05
CA PHE A 109 -5.24 0.81 0.01
C PHE A 109 -4.99 2.21 -0.56
N HIS A 110 -5.54 3.20 0.11
CA HIS A 110 -5.58 4.58 -0.33
C HIS A 110 -4.76 5.42 0.64
N ILE A 111 -3.91 6.28 0.12
CA ILE A 111 -3.08 7.22 0.86
C ILE A 111 -3.58 8.62 0.51
N GLY A 112 -4.00 9.36 1.53
CA GLY A 112 -4.51 10.72 1.37
C GLY A 112 -3.57 11.78 1.92
N ASP A 113 -4.19 12.84 2.43
CA ASP A 113 -3.52 14.04 2.90
C ASP A 113 -2.67 13.79 4.14
N GLN A 114 -1.74 14.72 4.38
CA GLN A 114 -1.05 14.78 5.65
C GLN A 114 -2.02 15.16 6.77
N THR A 115 -1.80 14.58 7.95
CA THR A 115 -2.49 14.99 9.18
C THR A 115 -2.17 16.46 9.49
N PRO A 116 -3.04 17.20 10.22
CA PRO A 116 -2.81 18.61 10.51
C PRO A 116 -1.49 18.95 11.23
N ASP A 117 -0.89 17.98 11.91
CA ASP A 117 0.43 18.12 12.56
C ASP A 117 1.62 17.85 11.62
N GLY A 118 1.35 17.44 10.38
CA GLY A 118 2.32 17.18 9.32
C GLY A 118 3.17 15.93 9.52
N LYS A 119 2.87 15.05 10.51
CA LYS A 119 3.74 13.90 10.86
C LYS A 119 3.36 12.59 10.19
N SER A 120 2.09 12.47 9.80
CA SER A 120 1.50 11.25 9.26
C SER A 120 0.65 11.58 8.05
N ARG A 121 0.24 10.55 7.32
CA ARG A 121 -0.80 10.62 6.30
C ARG A 121 -2.02 9.81 6.72
N TYR A 122 -3.18 10.23 6.24
CA TYR A 122 -4.41 9.46 6.31
C TYR A 122 -4.31 8.26 5.36
N VAL A 123 -4.70 7.08 5.85
CA VAL A 123 -4.70 5.84 5.07
C VAL A 123 -5.97 5.05 5.33
N SER A 124 -6.56 4.47 4.30
CA SER A 124 -7.67 3.50 4.39
C SER A 124 -7.36 2.25 3.57
N VAL A 125 -7.90 1.11 3.98
CA VAL A 125 -7.72 -0.17 3.27
C VAL A 125 -9.05 -0.53 2.61
N ALA A 126 -9.17 -0.27 1.31
CA ALA A 126 -10.37 -0.57 0.54
C ALA A 126 -10.56 -2.09 0.36
N GLN A 127 -9.46 -2.81 0.13
CA GLN A 127 -9.45 -4.26 0.06
C GLN A 127 -8.23 -4.81 0.82
N GLY A 128 -8.48 -5.47 1.96
CA GLY A 128 -7.44 -6.03 2.81
C GLY A 128 -7.13 -7.51 2.51
N SER A 129 -6.21 -8.08 3.29
CA SER A 129 -5.90 -9.51 3.23
C SER A 129 -6.94 -10.40 3.91
N LEU A 130 -7.94 -9.81 4.56
CA LEU A 130 -9.04 -10.49 5.25
C LEU A 130 -10.33 -10.36 4.41
N LEU A 131 -11.26 -11.30 4.61
CA LEU A 131 -12.55 -11.32 3.89
C LEU A 131 -13.51 -10.22 4.37
N SER A 132 -13.31 -9.68 5.57
CA SER A 132 -14.13 -8.60 6.12
C SER A 132 -13.64 -7.26 5.61
N GLU A 133 -14.58 -6.37 5.27
CA GLU A 133 -14.30 -4.96 5.01
C GLU A 133 -13.56 -4.31 6.19
N ASP A 134 -12.64 -3.40 5.88
CA ASP A 134 -11.90 -2.60 6.85
C ASP A 134 -12.24 -1.11 6.66
N PRO A 135 -13.32 -0.62 7.27
CA PRO A 135 -13.82 0.74 7.06
C PRO A 135 -13.07 1.79 7.91
N ASN A 136 -11.89 1.44 8.43
CA ASN A 136 -11.15 2.28 9.35
C ASN A 136 -10.34 3.36 8.65
N LEU A 137 -10.14 4.46 9.36
CA LEU A 137 -9.17 5.49 9.03
C LEU A 137 -7.94 5.35 9.91
N TYR A 138 -6.79 5.33 9.27
CA TYR A 138 -5.50 5.19 9.91
C TYR A 138 -4.67 6.46 9.75
N ALA A 139 -3.85 6.76 10.77
CA ALA A 139 -2.67 7.60 10.62
C ALA A 139 -1.45 6.69 10.50
N VAL A 140 -0.64 6.93 9.47
CA VAL A 140 0.65 6.26 9.28
C VAL A 140 1.73 7.32 9.11
N LEU A 141 2.82 7.18 9.85
CA LEU A 141 3.92 8.14 9.82
C LEU A 141 4.48 8.34 8.41
N ASN A 142 4.83 9.58 8.07
CA ASN A 142 5.43 9.94 6.78
C ASN A 142 6.69 9.11 6.50
N SER A 143 7.54 8.87 7.51
CA SER A 143 8.74 8.04 7.38
C SER A 143 8.48 6.59 6.97
N ARG A 144 7.23 6.12 6.98
CA ARG A 144 6.82 4.79 6.53
C ARG A 144 6.05 4.80 5.21
N ILE A 145 5.31 5.87 4.93
CA ILE A 145 4.51 6.00 3.70
C ILE A 145 5.31 6.66 2.57
N ASP A 146 6.17 7.62 2.87
CA ASP A 146 6.94 8.34 1.85
C ASP A 146 7.80 7.40 1.00
N PRO A 147 8.47 6.35 1.54
CA PRO A 147 9.17 5.38 0.70
C PRO A 147 8.23 4.58 -0.22
N ILE A 148 6.98 4.34 0.19
CA ILE A 148 5.97 3.68 -0.66
C ILE A 148 5.52 4.64 -1.77
N LEU A 149 5.27 5.91 -1.45
CA LEU A 149 4.92 6.95 -2.43
C LEU A 149 6.05 7.22 -3.42
N ALA A 150 7.31 7.14 -2.96
CA ALA A 150 8.48 7.30 -3.82
C ALA A 150 8.49 6.27 -4.95
N LEU A 151 8.01 5.04 -4.72
CA LEU A 151 7.88 4.04 -5.79
C LEU A 151 6.90 4.46 -6.90
N ALA A 152 6.02 5.43 -6.68
CA ALA A 152 5.17 5.92 -7.78
C ALA A 152 5.94 6.84 -8.75
N THR A 153 7.02 7.49 -8.30
CA THR A 153 7.68 8.59 -9.04
C THR A 153 9.18 8.42 -9.24
N ASP A 154 9.83 7.59 -8.41
CA ASP A 154 11.26 7.31 -8.38
C ASP A 154 11.50 5.78 -8.31
N PRO A 155 11.34 5.08 -9.44
CA PRO A 155 11.50 3.63 -9.52
C PRO A 155 12.95 3.20 -9.24
N VAL A 156 13.12 2.10 -8.50
CA VAL A 156 14.42 1.50 -8.19
C VAL A 156 14.98 0.69 -9.37
N LEU A 157 15.42 1.39 -10.41
CA LEU A 157 15.95 0.77 -11.64
C LEU A 157 17.33 0.13 -11.41
N ALA A 158 17.63 -0.94 -12.16
CA ALA A 158 18.97 -1.51 -12.22
C ALA A 158 19.92 -0.57 -12.98
N GLU A 159 21.18 -0.47 -12.54
CA GLU A 159 22.26 0.27 -13.22
C GLU A 159 22.63 -0.31 -14.59
#